data_AF-A0A536A3L0-F1
#
_entry.id   AF-A0A536A3L0-F1
#
_cell.length_a   1.000
_cell.length_b   1.000
_cell.length_c   1.000
_cell.angle_alpha   90.00
_cell.angle_beta   90.00
_cell.angle_gamma   90.00
#
_symmetry.space_group_name_H-M   'P 1'
#
loop_
_entity.id
_entity.type
_entity.pdbx_description
1 polymer ?
#
loop_
_entity_poly.entity_id
_entity_poly.type
_entity_poly.pdbx_seq_one_letter_code
_entity_poly.pdbx_strand_id
1 'polypeptide(L)'
;ALIVFAILMLALLFLIGLAIDAGQLYSNKRMEQEAADSAAFAGAVILYQGGTGAQAIDAATADATTNGYTTDDCTFTSGQTCVTVNWPPTSGSFMARLDHVEVIITRQVKTSLVPAEAAFNPVRARGVAGAENVNSGYAVMALDRGNTTKSFWAQSNADVHLNGGGILVNSIAANAAENDQNNSGRFTVQNPYGLDVAGGVSGSWVGDGIPYTAGHNQMPDPFGNFITPPQAGLPTCNSLAACQDGAGNQIPGVYTTNLGGAGNNNMVLNPGIYILKAGMDTAGNANVTGTGVFIYNTYSIYPTPLLPGVLGTCGQVELSGNASTALSAMTTGTWKNLLVYQDNHCADEVAIEGNGSFTGTGSFYVPSATFRFNGNNATLIGSQLIANQVDLEKGSPPSRPFFFFYAASSPSSRARSLGGSEPAARSRSWKTRIPQPAAFALSRRPRIAARPSA
;
A
#
# COMPACT_ATOMS: atom_id res chain seq x y z
N ALA A 1 64.83 29.84 -17.73
CA ALA A 1 64.36 28.50 -17.33
C ALA A 1 63.74 28.51 -15.93
N LEU A 2 64.49 28.84 -14.87
CA LEU A 2 64.00 28.85 -13.48
C LEU A 2 62.75 29.72 -13.23
N ILE A 3 62.68 30.91 -13.82
CA ILE A 3 61.53 31.83 -13.68
C ILE A 3 60.26 31.22 -14.30
N VAL A 4 60.37 30.63 -15.49
CA VAL A 4 59.23 30.00 -16.18
C VAL A 4 58.77 28.74 -15.42
N PHE A 5 59.71 27.96 -14.88
CA PHE A 5 59.39 26.82 -14.03
C PHE A 5 58.64 27.23 -12.76
N ALA A 6 59.10 28.29 -12.08
CA ALA A 6 58.43 28.80 -10.87
C ALA A 6 57.01 29.30 -11.15
N ILE A 7 56.80 29.98 -12.29
CA ILE A 7 55.46 30.47 -12.69
C ILE A 7 54.53 29.28 -13.02
N LEU A 8 55.02 28.27 -13.76
CA LEU A 8 54.24 27.08 -14.10
C LEU A 8 53.89 26.25 -12.85
N MET A 9 54.83 26.12 -11.91
CA MET A 9 54.59 25.44 -10.64
C MET A 9 53.53 26.15 -9.81
N LEU A 10 53.55 27.48 -9.74
CA LEU A 10 52.53 28.28 -9.06
C LEU A 10 51.15 28.12 -9.71
N ALA A 11 51.08 28.15 -11.04
CA ALA A 11 49.84 27.93 -11.77
C ALA A 11 49.26 26.53 -11.51
N LEU A 12 50.12 25.51 -11.47
CA LEU A 12 49.69 24.12 -11.22
C LEU A 12 49.19 23.92 -9.77
N LEU A 13 49.83 24.57 -8.79
CA LEU A 13 49.36 24.57 -7.40
C LEU A 13 48.00 25.28 -7.24
N PHE A 14 47.77 26.38 -7.97
CA PHE A 14 46.48 27.07 -7.98
C PHE A 14 45.35 26.20 -8.55
N LEU A 15 45.61 25.49 -9.65
CA LEU A 15 44.64 24.56 -10.25
C LEU A 15 44.31 23.39 -9.32
N ILE A 16 45.29 22.87 -8.58
CA ILE A 16 45.05 21.83 -7.56
C ILE A 16 44.19 22.38 -6.42
N GLY A 17 44.47 23.61 -5.95
CA GLY A 17 43.66 24.27 -4.92
C GLY A 17 42.20 24.42 -5.34
N LEU A 18 41.96 24.89 -6.57
CA LEU A 18 40.62 25.00 -7.14
C LEU A 18 39.91 23.64 -7.25
N ALA A 19 40.62 22.58 -7.67
CA ALA A 19 40.04 21.24 -7.78
C ALA A 19 39.62 20.67 -6.42
N ILE A 20 40.39 20.93 -5.36
CA ILE A 20 40.06 20.52 -3.99
C ILE A 20 38.83 21.29 -3.49
N ASP A 21 38.81 22.61 -3.66
CA ASP A 21 37.69 23.47 -3.23
C ASP A 21 36.39 23.09 -3.97
N ALA A 22 36.45 22.84 -5.28
CA ALA A 22 35.32 22.35 -6.07
C ALA A 22 34.86 20.95 -5.62
N GLY A 23 35.79 20.06 -5.28
CA GLY A 23 35.49 18.73 -4.75
C GLY A 23 34.76 18.79 -3.41
N GLN A 24 35.16 19.69 -2.52
CA GLN A 24 34.50 19.91 -1.23
C GLN A 24 33.07 20.45 -1.40
N LEU A 25 32.87 21.44 -2.28
CA LEU A 25 31.54 21.98 -2.59
C LEU A 25 30.61 20.91 -3.17
N TYR A 26 31.11 20.10 -4.11
CA TYR A 26 30.30 19.04 -4.73
C TYR A 26 29.93 17.94 -3.73
N SER A 27 30.87 17.52 -2.88
CA SER A 27 30.62 16.53 -1.84
C SER A 27 29.55 17.02 -0.85
N ASN A 28 29.65 18.27 -0.39
CA ASN A 28 28.67 18.85 0.54
C ASN A 28 27.28 18.96 -0.10
N LYS A 29 27.21 19.40 -1.38
CA LYS A 29 25.95 19.46 -2.12
C LYS A 29 25.23 18.11 -2.19
N ARG A 30 25.98 17.03 -2.42
CA ARG A 30 25.40 15.69 -2.50
C ARG A 30 24.84 15.25 -1.14
N MET A 31 25.60 15.44 -0.06
CA MET A 31 25.15 15.09 1.29
C MET A 31 23.93 15.91 1.72
N GLU A 32 23.89 17.19 1.37
CA GLU A 32 22.74 18.07 1.65
C GLU A 32 21.49 17.63 0.89
N GLN A 33 21.64 17.19 -0.36
CA GLN A 33 20.54 16.70 -1.18
C GLN A 33 19.97 15.39 -0.62
N GLU A 34 20.83 14.45 -0.24
CA GLU A 34 20.42 13.19 0.40
C GLU A 34 19.66 13.45 1.72
N ALA A 35 20.12 14.41 2.54
CA ALA A 35 19.46 14.79 3.78
C ALA A 35 18.12 15.52 3.54
N ALA A 36 18.03 16.41 2.56
CA ALA A 36 16.78 17.11 2.22
C ALA A 36 15.71 16.15 1.69
N ASP A 37 16.10 15.18 0.86
CA ASP A 37 15.20 14.16 0.32
C ASP A 37 14.70 13.20 1.42
N SER A 38 15.59 12.79 2.34
CA SER A 38 15.22 12.00 3.53
C SER A 38 14.26 12.74 4.45
N ALA A 39 14.56 14.00 4.76
CA ALA A 39 13.74 14.82 5.64
C ALA A 39 12.35 15.07 5.04
N ALA A 40 12.26 15.36 3.73
CA ALA A 40 10.99 15.49 3.05
C ALA A 40 10.18 14.18 3.12
N PHE A 41 10.85 13.02 2.93
CA PHE A 41 10.21 11.71 3.05
C PHE A 41 9.69 11.45 4.47
N ALA A 42 10.44 11.78 5.52
CA ALA A 42 9.99 11.64 6.91
C ALA A 42 8.71 12.44 7.19
N GLY A 43 8.63 13.68 6.72
CA GLY A 43 7.41 14.49 6.82
C GLY A 43 6.24 13.88 6.03
N ALA A 44 6.50 13.40 4.81
CA ALA A 44 5.47 12.74 4.00
C ALA A 44 4.94 11.45 4.63
N VAL A 45 5.75 10.68 5.36
CA VAL A 45 5.29 9.50 6.11
C VAL A 45 4.29 9.86 7.20
N ILE A 46 4.48 10.99 7.89
CA ILE A 46 3.51 11.46 8.89
C ILE A 46 2.19 11.87 8.25
N LEU A 47 2.24 12.58 7.12
CA LEU A 47 1.03 12.91 6.35
C LEU A 47 0.31 11.64 5.87
N TYR A 48 1.06 10.62 5.44
CA TYR A 48 0.52 9.31 5.06
C TYR A 48 -0.20 8.61 6.23
N GLN A 49 0.34 8.71 7.45
CA GLN A 49 -0.25 8.13 8.65
C GLN A 49 -1.46 8.91 9.20
N GLY A 50 -1.93 9.93 8.49
CA GLY A 50 -3.05 10.79 8.93
C GLY A 50 -2.65 11.82 9.98
N GLY A 51 -1.36 12.10 10.14
CA GLY A 51 -0.85 13.14 11.02
C GLY A 51 -1.17 14.55 10.51
N THR A 52 -1.11 15.53 11.41
CA THR A 52 -1.25 16.95 11.09
C THR A 52 -0.01 17.48 10.38
N GLY A 53 -0.16 18.58 9.64
CA GLY A 53 0.99 19.26 9.03
C GLY A 53 2.07 19.72 10.01
N ALA A 54 1.69 20.07 11.23
CA ALA A 54 2.65 20.38 12.30
C ALA A 54 3.53 19.17 12.63
N GLN A 55 2.93 17.98 12.77
CA GLN A 55 3.68 16.74 13.02
C GLN A 55 4.56 16.36 11.84
N ALA A 56 4.14 16.65 10.60
CA ALA A 56 4.95 16.43 9.41
C ALA A 56 6.17 17.36 9.37
N ILE A 57 6.00 18.62 9.76
CA ILE A 57 7.09 19.59 9.91
C ILE A 57 8.07 19.13 11.01
N ASP A 58 7.55 18.68 12.15
CA ASP A 58 8.37 18.20 13.27
C ASP A 58 9.20 16.98 12.87
N ALA A 59 8.60 15.99 12.20
CA ALA A 59 9.30 14.79 11.75
C ALA A 59 10.36 15.08 10.70
N ALA A 60 10.07 15.93 9.72
CA ALA A 60 11.05 16.36 8.71
C ALA A 60 12.22 17.12 9.36
N THR A 61 11.94 17.98 10.35
CA THR A 61 12.97 18.74 11.08
C THR A 61 13.84 17.81 11.94
N ALA A 62 13.23 16.81 12.59
CA ALA A 62 13.95 15.81 13.38
C ALA A 62 14.86 14.93 12.52
N ASP A 63 14.40 14.52 11.33
CA ASP A 63 15.21 13.75 10.37
C ASP A 63 16.38 14.56 9.81
N ALA A 64 16.15 15.83 9.44
CA ALA A 64 17.23 16.74 9.03
C ALA A 64 18.30 16.89 10.14
N THR A 65 17.85 17.03 11.40
CA THR A 65 18.73 17.13 12.58
C THR A 65 19.53 15.84 12.78
N THR A 66 18.92 14.68 12.58
CA THR A 66 19.58 13.36 12.68
C THR A 66 20.66 13.20 11.60
N ASN A 67 20.44 13.78 10.42
CA ASN A 67 21.42 13.85 9.33
C ASN A 67 22.50 14.94 9.53
N GLY A 68 22.55 15.59 10.70
CA GLY A 68 23.56 16.59 11.04
C GLY A 68 23.26 18.01 10.55
N TYR A 69 22.04 18.26 10.08
CA TYR A 69 21.57 19.56 9.62
C TYR A 69 20.55 20.13 10.60
N THR A 70 21.06 20.84 11.61
CA THR A 70 20.23 21.58 12.57
C THR A 70 20.05 23.02 12.08
N THR A 71 18.84 23.59 12.24
CA THR A 71 18.61 25.00 11.92
C THR A 71 19.30 25.90 12.93
N ASP A 72 20.22 26.73 12.45
CA ASP A 72 20.79 27.87 13.16
C ASP A 72 19.92 29.13 12.91
N ASP A 73 20.39 30.30 13.35
CA ASP A 73 19.70 31.60 13.18
C ASP A 73 19.47 32.04 11.71
N CYS A 74 19.82 31.20 10.73
CA CYS A 74 19.73 31.47 9.30
C CYS A 74 20.34 32.81 8.87
N THR A 75 21.35 33.31 9.60
CA THR A 75 22.06 34.56 9.26
C THR A 75 23.13 34.36 8.17
N PHE A 76 23.29 33.13 7.69
CA PHE A 76 24.19 32.73 6.60
C PHE A 76 25.66 33.10 6.83
N THR A 77 26.12 32.92 8.07
CA THR A 77 27.53 33.03 8.47
C THR A 77 28.27 31.69 8.30
N SER A 78 29.62 31.71 8.34
CA SER A 78 30.47 30.52 8.18
C SER A 78 30.02 29.35 9.06
N GLY A 79 29.75 28.19 8.44
CA GLY A 79 29.45 26.96 9.16
C GLY A 79 28.00 26.82 9.63
N GLN A 80 27.15 27.84 9.41
CA GLN A 80 25.74 27.76 9.75
C GLN A 80 24.93 26.99 8.71
N THR A 81 23.90 26.33 9.20
CA THR A 81 22.92 25.58 8.40
C THR A 81 21.53 26.17 8.64
N CYS A 82 20.77 26.38 7.57
CA CYS A 82 19.36 26.76 7.65
C CYS A 82 18.52 25.63 7.05
N VAL A 83 17.68 24.98 7.85
CA VAL A 83 16.68 24.02 7.37
C VAL A 83 15.31 24.70 7.42
N THR A 84 14.67 24.80 6.25
CA THR A 84 13.30 25.30 6.12
C THR A 84 12.41 24.16 5.66
N VAL A 85 11.41 23.82 6.47
CA VAL A 85 10.39 22.83 6.14
C VAL A 85 9.08 23.55 5.83
N ASN A 86 8.55 23.34 4.63
CA ASN A 86 7.30 23.93 4.18
C ASN A 86 6.24 22.84 4.00
N TRP A 87 5.08 23.06 4.61
CA TRP A 87 3.86 22.32 4.35
C TRP A 87 2.69 23.30 4.25
N PRO A 88 2.02 23.42 3.09
CA PRO A 88 2.37 22.80 1.81
C PRO A 88 3.64 23.40 1.16
N PRO A 89 4.18 22.81 0.07
CA PRO A 89 5.35 23.33 -0.63
C PRO A 89 5.11 24.74 -1.18
N THR A 90 6.16 25.57 -1.16
CA THR A 90 6.10 27.00 -1.58
C THR A 90 6.59 27.25 -3.00
N SER A 91 7.25 26.26 -3.62
CA SER A 91 7.81 26.38 -4.97
C SER A 91 7.75 25.06 -5.76
N GLY A 92 7.95 25.11 -7.07
CA GLY A 92 8.02 23.93 -7.96
C GLY A 92 6.67 23.31 -8.35
N SER A 93 6.70 22.11 -8.94
CA SER A 93 5.51 21.44 -9.50
C SER A 93 4.45 21.02 -8.47
N PHE A 94 4.81 21.01 -7.19
CA PHE A 94 3.96 20.56 -6.07
C PHE A 94 3.54 21.72 -5.15
N MET A 95 3.59 22.96 -5.63
CA MET A 95 3.18 24.15 -4.86
C MET A 95 1.75 24.02 -4.33
N ALA A 96 1.56 24.48 -3.08
CA ALA A 96 0.26 24.55 -2.40
C ALA A 96 -0.45 23.20 -2.18
N ARG A 97 0.22 22.08 -2.49
CA ARG A 97 -0.33 20.74 -2.30
C ARG A 97 -0.16 20.25 -0.87
N LEU A 98 -1.28 20.03 -0.18
CA LEU A 98 -1.32 19.60 1.24
C LEU A 98 -0.86 18.15 1.46
N ASP A 99 -0.74 17.37 0.41
CA ASP A 99 -0.19 16.01 0.46
C ASP A 99 1.33 15.99 0.30
N HIS A 100 2.03 17.13 0.23
CA HIS A 100 3.47 17.17 0.04
C HIS A 100 4.20 17.97 1.12
N VAL A 101 5.44 17.58 1.42
CA VAL A 101 6.38 18.32 2.27
C VAL A 101 7.58 18.72 1.43
N GLU A 102 8.00 19.97 1.56
CA GLU A 102 9.22 20.51 0.95
C GLU A 102 10.24 20.81 2.05
N VAL A 103 11.46 20.32 1.89
CA VAL A 103 12.59 20.62 2.77
C VAL A 103 13.68 21.29 1.96
N ILE A 104 14.12 22.46 2.42
CA ILE A 104 15.21 23.23 1.84
C ILE A 104 16.31 23.31 2.88
N ILE A 105 17.48 22.75 2.57
CA ILE A 105 18.68 22.85 3.40
C ILE A 105 19.63 23.81 2.70
N THR A 106 20.10 24.83 3.41
CA THR A 106 21.11 25.77 2.91
C THR A 106 22.28 25.83 3.88
N ARG A 107 23.51 25.63 3.39
CA ARG A 107 24.72 25.68 4.20
C ARG A 107 25.80 26.52 3.54
N GLN A 108 26.51 27.29 4.35
CA GLN A 108 27.66 28.06 3.90
C GLN A 108 28.95 27.25 4.03
N VAL A 109 29.55 26.88 2.90
CA VAL A 109 30.80 26.11 2.85
C VAL A 109 31.99 27.06 2.69
N LYS A 110 33.00 26.91 3.55
CA LYS A 110 34.26 27.64 3.46
C LYS A 110 35.22 26.87 2.54
N THR A 111 35.62 27.47 1.43
CA THR A 111 36.73 27.01 0.59
C THR A 111 38.07 27.36 1.25
N SER A 112 39.07 26.49 1.14
CA SER A 112 40.28 26.58 1.97
C SER A 112 41.51 27.09 1.23
N LEU A 113 41.55 27.01 -0.11
CA LEU A 113 42.80 27.14 -0.86
C LEU A 113 42.85 28.30 -1.86
N VAL A 114 41.71 28.90 -2.24
CA VAL A 114 41.67 30.09 -3.11
C VAL A 114 41.26 31.34 -2.31
N PRO A 115 42.19 32.29 -2.03
CA PRO A 115 41.89 33.49 -1.23
C PRO A 115 41.01 34.54 -1.93
N ALA A 116 40.91 34.47 -3.28
CA ALA A 116 40.23 35.48 -4.08
C ALA A 116 38.69 35.37 -4.03
N GLU A 117 38.15 34.29 -3.49
CA GLU A 117 36.72 34.07 -3.28
C GLU A 117 36.46 33.49 -1.88
N ALA A 118 36.97 34.17 -0.84
CA ALA A 118 36.54 33.95 0.55
C ALA A 118 35.07 34.37 0.81
N ALA A 119 34.24 34.35 -0.23
CA ALA A 119 32.80 34.51 -0.16
C ALA A 119 32.22 33.15 0.18
N PHE A 120 31.42 33.10 1.24
CA PHE A 120 30.64 31.92 1.54
C PHE A 120 29.77 31.56 0.33
N ASN A 121 29.96 30.36 -0.22
CA ASN A 121 29.11 29.86 -1.29
C ASN A 121 27.94 29.12 -0.65
N PRO A 122 26.69 29.67 -0.71
CA PRO A 122 25.53 28.96 -0.25
C PRO A 122 25.34 27.72 -1.12
N VAL A 123 25.53 26.56 -0.53
CA VAL A 123 25.05 25.30 -1.11
C VAL A 123 23.61 25.15 -0.67
N ARG A 124 22.72 24.96 -1.63
CA ARG A 124 21.29 24.78 -1.40
C ARG A 124 20.84 23.46 -1.99
N ALA A 125 20.21 22.66 -1.15
CA ALA A 125 19.52 21.43 -1.51
C ALA A 125 18.02 21.59 -1.28
N ARG A 126 17.22 20.92 -2.11
CA ARG A 126 15.76 20.94 -2.00
C ARG A 126 15.21 19.55 -2.26
N GLY A 127 14.55 18.97 -1.26
CA GLY A 127 13.80 17.72 -1.36
C GLY A 127 12.30 17.98 -1.28
N VAL A 128 11.51 17.22 -2.05
CA VAL A 128 10.04 17.22 -1.96
C VAL A 128 9.55 15.79 -1.98
N ALA A 129 8.67 15.45 -1.04
CA ALA A 129 8.01 14.14 -1.01
C ALA A 129 6.51 14.31 -0.82
N GLY A 130 5.76 13.44 -1.48
CA GLY A 130 4.30 13.41 -1.41
C GLY A 130 3.79 12.16 -0.69
N ALA A 131 2.73 12.33 0.08
CA ALA A 131 1.83 11.31 0.63
C ALA A 131 0.61 11.13 -0.28
N GLU A 132 0.80 11.29 -1.61
CA GLU A 132 -0.28 11.26 -2.58
C GLU A 132 -1.04 9.94 -2.52
N ASN A 133 -2.37 10.03 -2.65
CA ASN A 133 -3.22 8.87 -2.79
C ASN A 133 -3.12 8.29 -4.19
N VAL A 134 -1.97 7.71 -4.46
CA VAL A 134 -1.84 6.81 -5.59
C VAL A 134 -2.71 5.61 -5.26
N ASN A 135 -3.72 5.38 -6.11
CA ASN A 135 -4.16 4.03 -6.43
C ASN A 135 -2.94 3.12 -6.29
N SER A 136 -3.05 2.07 -5.48
CA SER A 136 -1.97 1.12 -5.19
C SER A 136 -1.33 0.56 -6.47
N GLY A 137 -1.94 0.80 -7.63
CA GLY A 137 -1.51 0.37 -8.94
C GLY A 137 -2.01 -1.04 -9.21
N TYR A 138 -2.85 -1.57 -8.31
CA TYR A 138 -3.32 -2.95 -8.32
C TYR A 138 -4.83 -2.98 -8.34
N ALA A 139 -5.37 -3.68 -9.33
CA ALA A 139 -6.78 -3.99 -9.43
C ALA A 139 -7.13 -5.26 -8.62
N VAL A 140 -6.15 -6.14 -8.42
CA VAL A 140 -6.27 -7.36 -7.60
C VAL A 140 -5.13 -7.41 -6.58
N MET A 141 -5.44 -7.72 -5.32
CA MET A 141 -4.45 -7.93 -4.26
C MET A 141 -4.75 -9.22 -3.48
N ALA A 142 -3.80 -10.14 -3.50
CA ALA A 142 -3.76 -11.30 -2.60
C ALA A 142 -2.90 -10.95 -1.38
N LEU A 143 -3.53 -10.84 -0.21
CA LEU A 143 -2.95 -10.25 0.99
C LEU A 143 -2.12 -11.21 1.83
N ASP A 144 -2.26 -12.52 1.65
CA ASP A 144 -1.56 -13.53 2.43
C ASP A 144 -0.06 -13.28 2.45
N ARG A 145 0.52 -13.10 3.66
CA ARG A 145 1.96 -12.86 3.87
C ARG A 145 2.73 -14.13 4.25
N GLY A 146 2.06 -15.26 4.33
CA GLY A 146 2.64 -16.55 4.65
C GLY A 146 3.40 -17.19 3.48
N ASN A 147 3.69 -18.47 3.66
CA ASN A 147 4.30 -19.33 2.64
C ASN A 147 3.21 -20.16 1.95
N THR A 148 2.25 -19.48 1.32
CA THR A 148 1.06 -20.10 0.73
C THR A 148 1.19 -20.19 -0.78
N THR A 149 1.19 -21.40 -1.32
CA THR A 149 1.17 -21.61 -2.77
C THR A 149 -0.17 -21.20 -3.36
N LYS A 150 -0.19 -20.71 -4.61
CA LYS A 150 -1.41 -20.33 -5.31
C LYS A 150 -2.24 -19.27 -4.55
N SER A 151 -1.58 -18.38 -3.82
CA SER A 151 -2.24 -17.25 -3.13
C SER A 151 -2.97 -16.34 -4.12
N PHE A 152 -2.43 -16.22 -5.34
CA PHE A 152 -3.21 -15.84 -6.52
C PHE A 152 -3.16 -16.98 -7.53
N TRP A 153 -4.33 -17.42 -7.99
CA TRP A 153 -4.43 -18.48 -8.98
C TRP A 153 -5.43 -18.12 -10.08
N ALA A 154 -4.94 -18.03 -11.31
CA ALA A 154 -5.77 -18.03 -12.49
C ALA A 154 -5.75 -19.43 -13.09
N GLN A 155 -6.80 -20.22 -12.83
CA GLN A 155 -6.88 -21.61 -13.28
C GLN A 155 -6.99 -21.71 -14.80
N SER A 156 -6.77 -22.92 -15.34
CA SER A 156 -6.90 -23.16 -16.78
C SER A 156 -8.26 -22.72 -17.31
N ASN A 157 -8.25 -21.87 -18.34
CA ASN A 157 -9.44 -21.31 -19.00
C ASN A 157 -10.19 -20.21 -18.21
N ALA A 158 -9.62 -19.64 -17.16
CA ALA A 158 -10.06 -18.33 -16.65
C ALA A 158 -9.89 -17.26 -17.75
N ASP A 159 -10.78 -16.26 -17.80
CA ASP A 159 -10.79 -15.22 -18.85
C ASP A 159 -10.74 -13.80 -18.25
N VAL A 160 -9.53 -13.39 -17.83
CA VAL A 160 -9.17 -12.26 -16.97
C VAL A 160 -8.66 -11.06 -17.75
N HIS A 161 -9.38 -9.94 -17.69
CA HIS A 161 -8.88 -8.65 -18.17
C HIS A 161 -8.81 -7.62 -17.04
N LEU A 162 -7.61 -7.10 -16.78
CA LEU A 162 -7.37 -6.08 -15.76
C LEU A 162 -7.07 -4.75 -16.46
N ASN A 163 -7.86 -3.72 -16.14
CA ASN A 163 -7.67 -2.36 -16.63
C ASN A 163 -7.43 -1.39 -15.47
N GLY A 164 -6.63 -0.34 -15.67
CA GLY A 164 -6.36 0.65 -14.62
C GLY A 164 -5.60 0.13 -13.38
N GLY A 165 -5.16 -1.14 -13.35
CA GLY A 165 -4.34 -1.70 -12.28
C GLY A 165 -3.84 -3.11 -12.58
N GLY A 166 -2.75 -3.49 -11.91
CA GLY A 166 -2.10 -4.79 -11.99
C GLY A 166 -2.49 -5.72 -10.83
N ILE A 167 -1.58 -6.62 -10.48
CA ILE A 167 -1.80 -7.65 -9.46
C ILE A 167 -0.71 -7.54 -8.42
N LEU A 168 -1.09 -7.57 -7.14
CA LEU A 168 -0.17 -7.72 -6.03
C LEU A 168 -0.37 -9.07 -5.36
N VAL A 169 0.71 -9.79 -5.08
CA VAL A 169 0.70 -11.05 -4.34
C VAL A 169 1.72 -11.01 -3.21
N ASN A 170 1.23 -11.01 -1.97
CA ASN A 170 2.07 -10.88 -0.79
C ASN A 170 2.75 -12.19 -0.33
N SER A 171 2.30 -13.35 -0.82
CA SER A 171 2.82 -14.64 -0.36
C SER A 171 4.27 -14.80 -0.77
N ILE A 172 5.10 -15.33 0.15
CA ILE A 172 6.54 -15.57 -0.08
C ILE A 172 6.83 -16.95 -0.68
N ALA A 173 5.79 -17.74 -1.01
CA ALA A 173 5.95 -19.06 -1.59
C ALA A 173 6.65 -19.02 -2.95
N ALA A 174 7.44 -20.05 -3.25
CA ALA A 174 8.09 -20.17 -4.56
C ALA A 174 7.10 -20.22 -5.74
N ASN A 175 5.87 -20.67 -5.47
CA ASN A 175 4.75 -20.65 -6.39
C ASN A 175 3.58 -19.86 -5.76
N ALA A 176 3.79 -18.57 -5.50
CA ALA A 176 2.79 -17.71 -4.88
C ALA A 176 1.71 -17.25 -5.87
N ALA A 177 2.11 -16.95 -7.11
CA ALA A 177 1.22 -16.55 -8.19
C ALA A 177 1.28 -17.56 -9.35
N GLU A 178 0.16 -18.21 -9.65
CA GLU A 178 0.06 -19.23 -10.71
C GLU A 178 -0.90 -18.78 -11.80
N ASN A 179 -0.44 -18.84 -13.05
CA ASN A 179 -1.26 -18.59 -14.23
C ASN A 179 -1.28 -19.81 -15.16
N ASP A 180 -2.34 -20.59 -15.10
CA ASP A 180 -2.51 -21.80 -15.91
C ASP A 180 -3.16 -21.53 -17.29
N GLN A 181 -3.10 -20.28 -17.77
CA GLN A 181 -3.55 -19.95 -19.12
C GLN A 181 -2.67 -20.60 -20.19
N ASN A 182 -3.34 -21.09 -21.22
CA ASN A 182 -2.76 -21.62 -22.44
C ASN A 182 -3.09 -20.75 -23.67
N ASN A 183 -3.72 -19.59 -23.45
CA ASN A 183 -4.10 -18.63 -24.49
C ASN A 183 -3.96 -17.21 -23.92
N SER A 184 -3.00 -16.46 -24.45
CA SER A 184 -2.69 -15.09 -24.04
C SER A 184 -3.85 -14.10 -24.24
N GLY A 185 -4.82 -14.42 -25.08
CA GLY A 185 -6.04 -13.62 -25.24
C GLY A 185 -7.02 -13.71 -24.07
N ARG A 186 -6.80 -14.63 -23.11
CA ARG A 186 -7.66 -14.84 -21.93
C ARG A 186 -7.09 -14.27 -20.65
N PHE A 187 -5.86 -13.78 -20.65
CA PHE A 187 -5.34 -13.06 -19.51
C PHE A 187 -4.57 -11.85 -20.01
N THR A 188 -5.16 -10.67 -19.83
CA THR A 188 -4.52 -9.42 -20.22
C THR A 188 -4.49 -8.46 -19.04
N VAL A 189 -3.36 -7.80 -18.85
CA VAL A 189 -3.21 -6.67 -17.92
C VAL A 189 -2.87 -5.43 -18.74
N GLN A 190 -3.63 -4.35 -18.56
CA GLN A 190 -3.41 -3.11 -19.30
C GLN A 190 -2.02 -2.52 -18.99
N ASN A 191 -1.28 -2.13 -20.03
CA ASN A 191 -0.03 -1.38 -19.86
C ASN A 191 -0.30 -0.03 -19.16
N PRO A 192 0.53 0.42 -18.20
CA PRO A 192 1.85 -0.11 -17.82
C PRO A 192 1.85 -1.08 -16.64
N TYR A 193 0.69 -1.61 -16.26
CA TYR A 193 0.57 -2.48 -15.09
C TYR A 193 1.11 -3.90 -15.36
N GLY A 194 1.36 -4.63 -14.28
CA GLY A 194 1.88 -5.99 -14.30
C GLY A 194 1.57 -6.73 -12.99
N LEU A 195 2.32 -7.80 -12.74
CA LEU A 195 2.28 -8.54 -11.48
C LEU A 195 3.47 -8.14 -10.60
N ASP A 196 3.22 -7.77 -9.35
CA ASP A 196 4.24 -7.68 -8.31
C ASP A 196 4.00 -8.78 -7.27
N VAL A 197 4.98 -9.67 -7.09
CA VAL A 197 4.87 -10.83 -6.19
C VAL A 197 6.06 -10.92 -5.24
N ALA A 198 5.79 -11.19 -3.96
CA ALA A 198 6.83 -11.32 -2.95
C ALA A 198 7.61 -12.63 -3.08
N GLY A 199 6.92 -13.72 -3.38
CA GLY A 199 7.50 -15.02 -3.67
C GLY A 199 7.88 -15.18 -5.14
N GLY A 200 7.57 -16.35 -5.69
CA GLY A 200 7.79 -16.69 -7.09
C GLY A 200 6.49 -16.88 -7.87
N VAL A 201 6.65 -17.03 -9.18
CA VAL A 201 5.57 -17.25 -10.15
C VAL A 201 5.67 -18.63 -10.78
N SER A 202 4.54 -19.19 -11.20
CA SER A 202 4.48 -20.34 -12.10
C SER A 202 3.45 -20.13 -13.21
N GLY A 203 3.56 -20.91 -14.28
CA GLY A 203 2.67 -20.81 -15.44
C GLY A 203 3.04 -19.67 -16.42
N SER A 204 2.05 -19.22 -17.20
CA SER A 204 2.24 -18.39 -18.40
C SER A 204 2.16 -16.88 -18.11
N TRP A 205 3.19 -16.25 -17.53
CA TRP A 205 3.17 -14.79 -17.33
C TRP A 205 3.72 -14.03 -18.53
N VAL A 206 5.00 -14.24 -18.85
CA VAL A 206 5.67 -13.60 -19.99
C VAL A 206 5.10 -14.11 -21.32
N GLY A 207 4.70 -15.38 -21.38
CA GLY A 207 4.05 -15.96 -22.56
C GLY A 207 2.72 -15.26 -22.90
N ASP A 208 2.03 -14.73 -21.88
CA ASP A 208 0.80 -13.96 -22.03
C ASP A 208 1.06 -12.44 -22.16
N GLY A 209 2.33 -12.02 -22.20
CA GLY A 209 2.72 -10.61 -22.32
C GLY A 209 2.52 -9.80 -21.05
N ILE A 210 2.33 -10.45 -19.89
CA ILE A 210 2.16 -9.79 -18.59
C ILE A 210 3.54 -9.63 -17.94
N PRO A 211 4.06 -8.40 -17.78
CA PRO A 211 5.32 -8.18 -17.07
C PRO A 211 5.14 -8.51 -15.58
N TYR A 212 6.17 -9.09 -14.95
CA TYR A 212 6.15 -9.36 -13.52
C TYR A 212 7.46 -9.02 -12.81
N THR A 213 7.34 -8.65 -11.54
CA THR A 213 8.45 -8.42 -10.60
C THR A 213 8.34 -9.44 -9.47
N ALA A 214 9.27 -10.40 -9.41
CA ALA A 214 9.39 -11.33 -8.29
C ALA A 214 10.30 -10.78 -7.19
N GLY A 215 10.11 -11.24 -5.95
CA GLY A 215 10.87 -10.73 -4.80
C GLY A 215 10.46 -9.32 -4.38
N HIS A 216 9.26 -8.87 -4.75
CA HIS A 216 8.72 -7.59 -4.33
C HIS A 216 8.48 -7.57 -2.80
N ASN A 217 8.71 -6.45 -2.12
CA ASN A 217 8.46 -6.39 -0.67
C ASN A 217 6.97 -6.61 -0.35
N GLN A 218 6.67 -7.39 0.68
CA GLN A 218 5.29 -7.56 1.15
C GLN A 218 4.69 -6.21 1.51
N MET A 219 3.44 -5.99 1.12
CA MET A 219 2.74 -4.74 1.36
C MET A 219 1.73 -4.85 2.51
N PRO A 220 1.55 -3.77 3.30
CA PRO A 220 0.46 -3.67 4.26
C PRO A 220 -0.90 -3.79 3.56
N ASP A 221 -1.91 -4.25 4.28
CA ASP A 221 -3.29 -4.22 3.80
C ASP A 221 -3.78 -2.76 3.77
N PRO A 222 -4.18 -2.22 2.60
CA PRO A 222 -4.61 -0.83 2.49
C PRO A 222 -5.93 -0.54 3.22
N PHE A 223 -6.73 -1.56 3.55
CA PHE A 223 -8.04 -1.45 4.23
C PHE A 223 -8.05 -2.11 5.62
N GLY A 224 -6.89 -2.50 6.16
CA GLY A 224 -6.80 -3.22 7.45
C GLY A 224 -7.44 -2.51 8.65
N ASN A 225 -7.58 -1.17 8.59
CA ASN A 225 -8.21 -0.35 9.63
C ASN A 225 -9.53 0.30 9.17
N PHE A 226 -10.19 -0.25 8.16
CA PHE A 226 -11.42 0.34 7.63
C PHE A 226 -12.58 0.25 8.64
N ILE A 227 -13.39 1.30 8.73
CA ILE A 227 -14.47 1.36 9.73
C ILE A 227 -15.61 0.40 9.38
N THR A 228 -16.13 -0.29 10.39
CA THR A 228 -17.27 -1.21 10.23
C THR A 228 -18.60 -0.45 10.40
N PRO A 229 -19.68 -0.88 9.72
CA PRO A 229 -20.97 -0.17 9.75
C PRO A 229 -21.70 -0.29 11.09
N PRO A 230 -22.18 0.81 11.69
CA PRO A 230 -22.94 0.75 12.94
C PRO A 230 -24.31 0.08 12.71
N GLN A 231 -24.82 -0.62 13.73
CA GLN A 231 -26.17 -1.21 13.70
C GLN A 231 -27.28 -0.22 14.07
N ALA A 232 -26.91 0.92 14.67
CA ALA A 232 -27.88 1.88 15.18
C ALA A 232 -28.75 2.44 14.04
N GLY A 233 -30.07 2.36 14.21
CA GLY A 233 -31.03 2.83 13.21
C GLY A 233 -31.39 1.83 12.11
N LEU A 234 -30.78 0.64 12.09
CA LEU A 234 -31.14 -0.43 11.17
C LEU A 234 -32.12 -1.43 11.82
N PRO A 235 -33.14 -1.93 11.10
CA PRO A 235 -34.03 -2.98 11.60
C PRO A 235 -33.28 -4.31 11.73
N THR A 236 -33.70 -5.15 12.69
CA THR A 236 -33.20 -6.53 12.83
C THR A 236 -34.06 -7.48 12.02
N CYS A 237 -33.45 -8.21 11.10
CA CYS A 237 -34.08 -9.13 10.16
C CYS A 237 -33.87 -10.58 10.59
N ASN A 238 -34.84 -11.14 11.31
CA ASN A 238 -34.83 -12.55 11.74
C ASN A 238 -35.40 -13.53 10.70
N SER A 239 -35.99 -13.01 9.63
CA SER A 239 -36.46 -13.71 8.45
C SER A 239 -36.41 -12.74 7.26
N LEU A 240 -36.40 -13.24 6.03
CA LEU A 240 -36.46 -12.37 4.85
C LEU A 240 -37.73 -11.52 4.82
N ALA A 241 -38.88 -12.09 5.20
CA ALA A 241 -40.15 -11.38 5.21
C ALA A 241 -40.20 -10.24 6.25
N ALA A 242 -39.42 -10.35 7.34
CA ALA A 242 -39.35 -9.30 8.36
C ALA A 242 -38.66 -8.02 7.87
N CYS A 243 -37.89 -8.09 6.78
CA CYS A 243 -37.18 -6.96 6.19
C CYS A 243 -37.50 -6.81 4.70
N GLN A 244 -38.79 -6.83 4.38
CA GLN A 244 -39.30 -6.44 3.07
C GLN A 244 -40.09 -5.14 3.13
N ASP A 245 -40.01 -4.33 2.08
CA ASP A 245 -40.91 -3.21 1.86
C ASP A 245 -42.29 -3.68 1.34
N GLY A 246 -43.21 -2.73 1.14
CA GLY A 246 -44.56 -3.04 0.63
C GLY A 246 -44.59 -3.65 -0.78
N ALA A 247 -43.48 -3.64 -1.51
CA ALA A 247 -43.33 -4.27 -2.83
C ALA A 247 -42.59 -5.62 -2.77
N GLY A 248 -42.17 -6.07 -1.58
CA GLY A 248 -41.43 -7.32 -1.40
C GLY A 248 -39.92 -7.21 -1.61
N ASN A 249 -39.37 -5.99 -1.79
CA ASN A 249 -37.93 -5.78 -1.91
C ASN A 249 -37.27 -5.79 -0.53
N GLN A 250 -36.08 -6.37 -0.45
CA GLN A 250 -35.31 -6.42 0.78
C GLN A 250 -34.81 -5.03 1.15
N ILE A 251 -35.10 -4.58 2.38
CA ILE A 251 -34.64 -3.28 2.89
C ILE A 251 -33.29 -3.40 3.64
N PRO A 252 -32.49 -2.32 3.71
CA PRO A 252 -31.29 -2.29 4.55
C PRO A 252 -31.57 -2.70 6.00
N GLY A 253 -30.68 -3.48 6.60
CA GLY A 253 -30.93 -4.07 7.91
C GLY A 253 -29.80 -4.94 8.46
N VAL A 254 -30.00 -5.44 9.68
CA VAL A 254 -29.14 -6.42 10.35
C VAL A 254 -29.75 -7.81 10.20
N TYR A 255 -29.23 -8.58 9.25
CA TYR A 255 -29.71 -9.91 8.90
C TYR A 255 -29.11 -10.99 9.81
N THR A 256 -29.93 -11.48 10.74
CA THR A 256 -29.63 -12.66 11.56
C THR A 256 -30.13 -13.96 10.92
N THR A 257 -30.71 -13.85 9.73
CA THR A 257 -31.06 -14.95 8.83
C THR A 257 -30.19 -14.84 7.57
N ASN A 258 -30.02 -15.93 6.84
CA ASN A 258 -29.29 -15.89 5.59
C ASN A 258 -30.02 -14.98 4.58
N LEU A 259 -29.30 -14.05 3.96
CA LEU A 259 -29.85 -13.21 2.90
C LEU A 259 -29.85 -13.98 1.58
N GLY A 260 -30.95 -14.66 1.28
CA GLY A 260 -31.15 -15.37 0.02
C GLY A 260 -31.97 -16.65 0.19
N GLY A 261 -31.83 -17.61 -0.74
CA GLY A 261 -32.44 -18.94 -0.62
C GLY A 261 -32.79 -19.62 -1.95
N ALA A 262 -33.06 -20.93 -1.85
CA ALA A 262 -33.45 -21.83 -2.94
C ALA A 262 -34.87 -21.55 -3.46
N GLY A 263 -35.00 -20.51 -4.29
CA GLY A 263 -36.27 -20.12 -4.91
C GLY A 263 -36.12 -19.63 -6.35
N ASN A 264 -37.26 -19.41 -7.00
CA ASN A 264 -37.35 -18.79 -8.33
C ASN A 264 -37.79 -17.31 -8.27
N ASN A 265 -37.99 -16.76 -7.07
CA ASN A 265 -38.47 -15.40 -6.89
C ASN A 265 -37.28 -14.43 -6.84
N ASN A 266 -37.23 -13.49 -7.79
CA ASN A 266 -36.19 -12.47 -7.84
C ASN A 266 -36.08 -11.72 -6.51
N MET A 267 -34.85 -11.45 -6.10
CA MET A 267 -34.53 -10.65 -4.92
C MET A 267 -34.02 -9.28 -5.36
N VAL A 268 -34.67 -8.22 -4.86
CA VAL A 268 -34.23 -6.84 -5.08
C VAL A 268 -33.76 -6.28 -3.74
N LEU A 269 -32.55 -5.73 -3.72
CA LEU A 269 -31.97 -5.02 -2.59
C LEU A 269 -32.15 -3.51 -2.81
N ASN A 270 -32.93 -2.87 -1.94
CA ASN A 270 -33.03 -1.41 -1.92
C ASN A 270 -31.68 -0.76 -1.55
N PRO A 271 -31.41 0.50 -1.96
CA PRO A 271 -30.15 1.15 -1.64
C PRO A 271 -29.91 1.25 -0.12
N GLY A 272 -28.70 0.92 0.33
CA GLY A 272 -28.29 1.06 1.73
C GLY A 272 -27.37 -0.06 2.24
N ILE A 273 -27.31 -0.18 3.56
CA ILE A 273 -26.35 -1.04 4.27
C ILE A 273 -27.02 -2.35 4.72
N TYR A 274 -26.42 -3.47 4.33
CA TYR A 274 -26.84 -4.82 4.69
C TYR A 274 -25.77 -5.45 5.59
N ILE A 275 -26.07 -5.62 6.88
CA ILE A 275 -25.17 -6.26 7.84
C ILE A 275 -25.59 -7.73 7.96
N LEU A 276 -24.79 -8.64 7.42
CA LEU A 276 -25.08 -10.07 7.39
C LEU A 276 -24.37 -10.77 8.54
N LYS A 277 -25.13 -11.28 9.49
CA LYS A 277 -24.63 -12.09 10.62
C LYS A 277 -24.75 -13.60 10.37
N ALA A 278 -25.55 -13.98 9.37
CA ALA A 278 -25.83 -15.35 8.98
C ALA A 278 -25.44 -15.65 7.51
N GLY A 279 -24.74 -14.71 6.86
CA GLY A 279 -24.26 -14.86 5.48
C GLY A 279 -25.32 -14.55 4.42
N MET A 280 -24.98 -14.90 3.19
CA MET A 280 -25.79 -14.72 1.99
C MET A 280 -25.59 -15.93 1.09
N ASP A 281 -26.67 -16.61 0.78
CA ASP A 281 -26.70 -17.78 -0.10
C ASP A 281 -27.84 -17.59 -1.10
N THR A 282 -27.50 -17.38 -2.37
CA THR A 282 -28.48 -17.15 -3.43
C THR A 282 -28.70 -18.37 -4.31
N ALA A 283 -28.30 -19.57 -3.86
CA ALA A 283 -28.47 -20.81 -4.60
C ALA A 283 -29.88 -20.90 -5.20
N GLY A 284 -30.01 -21.00 -6.53
CA GLY A 284 -31.32 -21.06 -7.18
C GLY A 284 -31.37 -20.44 -8.58
N ASN A 285 -32.57 -20.05 -9.02
CA ASN A 285 -32.81 -19.40 -10.31
C ASN A 285 -33.36 -17.97 -10.15
N ALA A 286 -33.30 -17.41 -8.94
CA ALA A 286 -33.76 -16.05 -8.63
C ALA A 286 -32.71 -15.01 -8.98
N ASN A 287 -33.06 -14.02 -9.81
CA ASN A 287 -32.15 -12.90 -10.08
C ASN A 287 -31.97 -12.06 -8.82
N VAL A 288 -30.75 -11.60 -8.57
CA VAL A 288 -30.43 -10.71 -7.45
C VAL A 288 -30.04 -9.35 -8.01
N THR A 289 -30.80 -8.31 -7.68
CA THR A 289 -30.51 -6.96 -8.18
C THR A 289 -30.42 -5.97 -7.05
N GLY A 290 -29.49 -5.02 -7.12
CA GLY A 290 -29.32 -4.00 -6.10
C GLY A 290 -28.47 -2.85 -6.61
N THR A 291 -28.92 -1.62 -6.36
CA THR A 291 -28.20 -0.41 -6.77
C THR A 291 -27.92 0.44 -5.55
N GLY A 292 -26.67 0.83 -5.35
CA GLY A 292 -26.27 1.63 -4.20
C GLY A 292 -26.32 0.85 -2.89
N VAL A 293 -25.82 -0.39 -2.91
CA VAL A 293 -25.80 -1.27 -1.74
C VAL A 293 -24.39 -1.38 -1.15
N PHE A 294 -24.31 -1.63 0.14
CA PHE A 294 -23.08 -2.06 0.81
C PHE A 294 -23.39 -3.28 1.66
N ILE A 295 -22.72 -4.39 1.35
CA ILE A 295 -22.92 -5.68 2.00
C ILE A 295 -21.74 -5.93 2.94
N TYR A 296 -22.02 -6.03 4.23
CA TYR A 296 -21.04 -6.29 5.27
C TYR A 296 -21.31 -7.66 5.90
N ASN A 297 -20.47 -8.66 5.59
CA ASN A 297 -20.56 -9.99 6.18
C ASN A 297 -19.72 -10.07 7.47
N THR A 298 -20.32 -10.54 8.56
CA THR A 298 -19.69 -10.55 9.88
C THR A 298 -20.21 -11.72 10.73
N TYR A 299 -19.65 -11.86 11.93
CA TYR A 299 -19.96 -12.94 12.85
C TYR A 299 -21.31 -12.73 13.55
N SER A 300 -21.91 -13.83 13.99
CA SER A 300 -23.27 -13.90 14.56
C SER A 300 -23.54 -12.93 15.73
N ILE A 301 -22.51 -12.59 16.51
CA ILE A 301 -22.60 -11.73 17.69
C ILE A 301 -22.18 -10.26 17.46
N TYR A 302 -21.88 -9.84 16.22
CA TYR A 302 -21.51 -8.47 15.89
C TYR A 302 -22.50 -7.45 16.48
N PRO A 303 -22.08 -6.31 17.05
CA PRO A 303 -20.73 -5.75 17.09
C PRO A 303 -19.96 -6.15 18.34
N THR A 304 -20.41 -7.16 19.08
CA THR A 304 -19.75 -7.63 20.31
C THR A 304 -18.36 -8.14 19.96
N PRO A 305 -17.28 -7.59 20.52
CA PRO A 305 -15.92 -8.04 20.19
C PRO A 305 -15.74 -9.54 20.47
N LEU A 306 -15.03 -10.23 19.58
CA LEU A 306 -14.62 -11.62 19.77
C LEU A 306 -13.49 -11.67 20.81
N LEU A 307 -13.87 -11.82 22.08
CA LEU A 307 -12.95 -12.02 23.20
C LEU A 307 -12.66 -13.52 23.40
N PRO A 308 -11.52 -13.90 24.02
CA PRO A 308 -11.23 -15.29 24.34
C PRO A 308 -12.39 -15.96 25.10
N GLY A 309 -12.90 -17.07 24.57
CA GLY A 309 -14.04 -17.82 25.14
C GLY A 309 -15.41 -17.41 24.63
N VAL A 310 -15.51 -16.37 23.79
CA VAL A 310 -16.74 -16.00 23.09
C VAL A 310 -16.73 -16.61 21.69
N LEU A 311 -17.71 -17.45 21.37
CA LEU A 311 -17.84 -18.07 20.06
C LEU A 311 -18.78 -17.23 19.17
N GLY A 312 -18.26 -16.74 18.05
CA GLY A 312 -19.03 -16.21 16.94
C GLY A 312 -18.72 -17.02 15.69
N THR A 313 -19.75 -17.31 14.89
CA THR A 313 -19.61 -17.97 13.59
C THR A 313 -19.89 -16.95 12.49
N CYS A 314 -19.16 -17.01 11.40
CA CYS A 314 -19.49 -16.25 10.20
C CYS A 314 -20.40 -17.09 9.30
N GLY A 315 -21.34 -16.43 8.63
CA GLY A 315 -22.10 -17.09 7.58
C GLY A 315 -21.32 -17.05 6.27
N GLN A 316 -21.45 -18.09 5.46
CA GLN A 316 -20.87 -18.13 4.13
C GLN A 316 -21.53 -17.07 3.23
N VAL A 317 -20.73 -16.45 2.35
CA VAL A 317 -21.23 -15.63 1.26
C VAL A 317 -21.02 -16.40 -0.03
N GLU A 318 -22.09 -16.99 -0.52
CA GLU A 318 -22.13 -17.77 -1.75
C GLU A 318 -23.19 -17.19 -2.68
N LEU A 319 -22.74 -16.57 -3.76
CA LEU A 319 -23.62 -16.14 -4.84
C LEU A 319 -23.61 -17.22 -5.92
N SER A 320 -24.37 -18.30 -5.71
CA SER A 320 -24.47 -19.42 -6.65
C SER A 320 -25.83 -19.52 -7.34
N GLY A 321 -25.90 -20.25 -8.46
CA GLY A 321 -27.14 -20.53 -9.18
C GLY A 321 -27.07 -20.33 -10.70
N ASN A 322 -28.23 -20.38 -11.36
CA ASN A 322 -28.35 -20.13 -12.81
C ASN A 322 -28.83 -18.70 -13.13
N ALA A 323 -29.07 -17.88 -12.11
CA ALA A 323 -29.69 -16.57 -12.22
C ALA A 323 -28.68 -15.44 -12.47
N SER A 324 -29.16 -14.29 -12.95
CA SER A 324 -28.33 -13.11 -13.10
C SER A 324 -28.28 -12.30 -11.80
N THR A 325 -27.07 -11.99 -11.33
CA THR A 325 -26.82 -11.12 -10.19
C THR A 325 -26.22 -9.80 -10.68
N ALA A 326 -26.88 -8.68 -10.40
CA ALA A 326 -26.43 -7.34 -10.76
C ALA A 326 -26.44 -6.42 -9.52
N LEU A 327 -25.25 -6.08 -9.02
CA LEU A 327 -25.07 -5.31 -7.80
C LEU A 327 -24.16 -4.09 -8.03
N SER A 328 -24.54 -2.92 -7.51
CA SER A 328 -23.67 -1.75 -7.53
C SER A 328 -23.48 -1.17 -6.13
N ALA A 329 -22.24 -0.82 -5.81
CA ALA A 329 -21.87 -0.19 -4.56
C ALA A 329 -22.55 1.18 -4.39
N MET A 330 -22.64 1.64 -3.15
CA MET A 330 -22.97 3.03 -2.84
C MET A 330 -21.99 3.99 -3.53
N THR A 331 -22.48 5.09 -4.09
CA THR A 331 -21.62 6.12 -4.72
C THR A 331 -21.27 7.27 -3.77
N THR A 332 -21.92 7.33 -2.61
CA THR A 332 -21.76 8.36 -1.57
C THR A 332 -21.67 7.73 -0.18
N GLY A 333 -21.29 8.52 0.83
CA GLY A 333 -21.14 8.04 2.21
C GLY A 333 -19.79 7.39 2.48
N THR A 334 -19.61 6.86 3.69
CA THR A 334 -18.32 6.38 4.16
C THR A 334 -17.84 5.12 3.43
N TRP A 335 -18.75 4.21 3.11
CA TRP A 335 -18.46 2.96 2.39
C TRP A 335 -18.68 3.08 0.87
N LYS A 336 -18.55 4.30 0.32
CA LYS A 336 -18.67 4.51 -1.13
C LYS A 336 -17.69 3.63 -1.90
N ASN A 337 -18.11 3.13 -3.05
CA ASN A 337 -17.37 2.22 -3.93
C ASN A 337 -16.94 0.90 -3.30
N LEU A 338 -17.40 0.55 -2.09
CA LEU A 338 -17.21 -0.76 -1.48
C LEU A 338 -18.53 -1.53 -1.61
N LEU A 339 -18.52 -2.62 -2.38
CA LEU A 339 -19.71 -3.43 -2.60
C LEU A 339 -19.85 -4.50 -1.51
N VAL A 340 -18.78 -5.27 -1.29
CA VAL A 340 -18.73 -6.33 -0.28
C VAL A 340 -17.54 -6.10 0.64
N TYR A 341 -17.78 -6.18 1.94
CA TYR A 341 -16.75 -6.25 2.98
C TYR A 341 -17.05 -7.44 3.89
N GLN A 342 -16.14 -8.42 3.91
CA GLN A 342 -16.13 -9.47 4.91
C GLN A 342 -15.23 -9.09 6.10
N ASP A 343 -15.76 -9.16 7.31
CA ASP A 343 -15.05 -8.88 8.57
C ASP A 343 -13.72 -9.66 8.65
N ASN A 344 -12.69 -9.05 9.23
CA ASN A 344 -11.35 -9.64 9.38
C ASN A 344 -11.30 -10.85 10.32
N HIS A 345 -12.41 -11.16 11.00
CA HIS A 345 -12.53 -12.38 11.80
C HIS A 345 -13.20 -13.52 11.05
N CYS A 346 -13.72 -13.26 9.84
CA CYS A 346 -14.39 -14.26 9.01
C CYS A 346 -13.41 -14.84 7.99
N ALA A 347 -12.98 -16.08 8.23
CA ALA A 347 -12.08 -16.84 7.36
C ALA A 347 -12.80 -17.75 6.35
N ASP A 348 -14.14 -17.81 6.42
CA ASP A 348 -14.96 -18.60 5.49
C ASP A 348 -14.91 -18.01 4.07
N GLU A 349 -14.85 -18.86 3.07
CA GLU A 349 -14.73 -18.46 1.66
C GLU A 349 -15.90 -17.55 1.21
N VAL A 350 -15.55 -16.54 0.41
CA VAL A 350 -16.51 -15.76 -0.36
C VAL A 350 -16.48 -16.27 -1.78
N ALA A 351 -17.58 -16.86 -2.23
CA ALA A 351 -17.66 -17.50 -3.54
C ALA A 351 -18.73 -16.84 -4.41
N ILE A 352 -18.37 -16.48 -5.64
CA ILE A 352 -19.31 -16.09 -6.68
C ILE A 352 -19.27 -17.18 -7.74
N GLU A 353 -20.32 -17.99 -7.81
CA GLU A 353 -20.31 -19.24 -8.56
C GLU A 353 -21.58 -19.46 -9.39
N GLY A 354 -21.58 -20.51 -10.21
CA GLY A 354 -22.75 -20.99 -10.92
C GLY A 354 -22.81 -20.61 -12.41
N ASN A 355 -23.90 -21.04 -13.06
CA ASN A 355 -24.05 -20.87 -14.51
C ASN A 355 -24.71 -19.55 -14.90
N GLY A 356 -25.20 -18.78 -13.92
CA GLY A 356 -25.73 -17.45 -14.09
C GLY A 356 -24.66 -16.40 -14.40
N SER A 357 -25.08 -15.18 -14.74
CA SER A 357 -24.17 -14.05 -14.97
C SER A 357 -24.03 -13.18 -13.73
N PHE A 358 -22.84 -12.66 -13.48
CA PHE A 358 -22.60 -11.71 -12.39
C PHE A 358 -22.11 -10.37 -12.93
N THR A 359 -22.76 -9.27 -12.57
CA THR A 359 -22.29 -7.91 -12.87
C THR A 359 -22.19 -7.13 -11.56
N GLY A 360 -20.96 -6.82 -11.13
CA GLY A 360 -20.69 -6.04 -9.93
C GLY A 360 -20.06 -4.70 -10.26
N THR A 361 -20.50 -3.63 -9.63
CA THR A 361 -19.79 -2.33 -9.65
C THR A 361 -19.36 -1.96 -8.25
N GLY A 362 -18.07 -1.73 -8.03
CA GLY A 362 -17.48 -1.46 -6.72
C GLY A 362 -16.65 -2.61 -6.14
N SER A 363 -15.82 -2.30 -5.16
CA SER A 363 -14.74 -3.14 -4.66
C SER A 363 -15.21 -4.27 -3.73
N PHE A 364 -14.44 -5.35 -3.71
CA PHE A 364 -14.57 -6.49 -2.81
C PHE A 364 -13.40 -6.47 -1.84
N TYR A 365 -13.68 -6.55 -0.54
CA TYR A 365 -12.68 -6.61 0.51
C TYR A 365 -12.93 -7.82 1.42
N VAL A 366 -12.04 -8.81 1.33
CA VAL A 366 -12.14 -10.13 1.98
C VAL A 366 -10.79 -10.47 2.65
N PRO A 367 -10.35 -9.70 3.65
CA PRO A 367 -8.96 -9.70 4.14
C PRO A 367 -8.47 -11.03 4.75
N SER A 368 -9.38 -11.89 5.21
CA SER A 368 -9.02 -13.09 5.98
C SER A 368 -9.46 -14.40 5.35
N ALA A 369 -10.15 -14.34 4.21
CA ALA A 369 -10.66 -15.53 3.52
C ALA A 369 -10.23 -15.55 2.04
N THR A 370 -10.37 -16.74 1.44
CA THR A 370 -10.26 -16.89 -0.01
C THR A 370 -11.47 -16.24 -0.67
N PHE A 371 -11.21 -15.46 -1.72
CA PHE A 371 -12.23 -15.06 -2.67
C PHE A 371 -12.15 -15.98 -3.87
N ARG A 372 -13.23 -16.71 -4.13
CA ARG A 372 -13.35 -17.62 -5.26
C ARG A 372 -14.34 -17.07 -6.27
N PHE A 373 -13.93 -17.10 -7.52
CA PHE A 373 -14.78 -16.73 -8.64
C PHE A 373 -14.90 -17.92 -9.59
N ASN A 374 -16.05 -18.59 -9.59
CA ASN A 374 -16.36 -19.74 -10.46
C ASN A 374 -17.72 -19.57 -11.16
N GLY A 375 -17.86 -18.48 -11.92
CA GLY A 375 -19.11 -18.09 -12.56
C GLY A 375 -19.04 -17.99 -14.09
N ASN A 376 -20.19 -18.16 -14.75
CA ASN A 376 -20.34 -17.87 -16.18
C ASN A 376 -20.50 -16.37 -16.44
N ASN A 377 -19.75 -15.80 -17.39
CA ASN A 377 -19.98 -14.44 -17.88
C ASN A 377 -20.10 -13.38 -16.76
N ALA A 378 -19.05 -13.28 -15.96
CA ALA A 378 -18.99 -12.35 -14.86
C ALA A 378 -18.11 -11.14 -15.16
N THR A 379 -18.59 -9.97 -14.77
CA THR A 379 -17.91 -8.69 -14.96
C THR A 379 -17.97 -7.88 -13.67
N LEU A 380 -16.81 -7.51 -13.17
CA LEU A 380 -16.65 -6.43 -12.20
C LEU A 380 -16.31 -5.15 -12.97
N ILE A 381 -16.85 -3.99 -12.59
CA ILE A 381 -16.62 -2.70 -13.25
C ILE A 381 -16.32 -1.65 -12.17
N GLY A 382 -15.25 -0.84 -12.33
CA GLY A 382 -14.95 0.18 -11.32
C GLY A 382 -14.50 -0.39 -9.97
N SER A 383 -13.97 -1.62 -9.95
CA SER A 383 -13.80 -2.43 -8.75
C SER A 383 -12.34 -2.84 -8.50
N GLN A 384 -11.90 -2.75 -7.25
CA GLN A 384 -10.75 -3.53 -6.77
C GLN A 384 -11.20 -4.84 -6.12
N LEU A 385 -10.41 -5.88 -6.27
CA LEU A 385 -10.55 -7.12 -5.51
C LEU A 385 -9.38 -7.28 -4.55
N ILE A 386 -9.67 -7.32 -3.25
CA ILE A 386 -8.68 -7.47 -2.20
C ILE A 386 -9.13 -8.63 -1.35
N ALA A 387 -8.35 -9.70 -1.32
CA ALA A 387 -8.67 -10.90 -0.55
C ALA A 387 -7.42 -11.49 0.09
N ASN A 388 -7.57 -12.39 1.07
CA ASN A 388 -6.41 -13.13 1.61
C ASN A 388 -5.76 -13.97 0.50
N GLN A 389 -6.60 -14.73 -0.22
CA GLN A 389 -6.23 -15.49 -1.42
C GLN A 389 -7.27 -15.23 -2.51
N VAL A 390 -6.86 -15.30 -3.78
CA VAL A 390 -7.72 -15.09 -4.95
C VAL A 390 -7.65 -16.31 -5.85
N ASP A 391 -8.79 -16.96 -6.07
CA ASP A 391 -8.93 -18.11 -6.97
C ASP A 391 -9.93 -17.78 -8.08
N LEU A 392 -9.45 -17.80 -9.33
CA LEU A 392 -10.23 -17.48 -10.52
C LEU A 392 -10.39 -18.74 -11.37
N GLU A 393 -11.60 -19.28 -11.36
CA GLU A 393 -12.02 -20.48 -12.08
C GLU A 393 -12.98 -20.15 -13.23
N LYS A 394 -13.32 -21.18 -14.02
CA LYS A 394 -14.26 -21.10 -15.14
C LYS A 394 -15.67 -21.58 -14.73
N GLY A 395 -16.71 -20.85 -15.13
CA GLY A 395 -18.07 -21.39 -15.33
C GLY A 395 -18.28 -22.16 -16.66
N SER A 396 -19.20 -23.13 -16.69
CA SER A 396 -19.45 -24.06 -17.83
C SER A 396 -19.68 -23.38 -19.21
N PRO A 397 -19.16 -23.94 -20.34
CA PRO A 397 -19.29 -23.33 -21.68
C PRO A 397 -20.76 -23.29 -22.18
N PRO A 398 -21.19 -22.34 -23.05
CA PRO A 398 -20.44 -21.51 -24.00
C PRO A 398 -20.14 -20.06 -23.56
N SER A 399 -20.41 -19.74 -22.30
CA SER A 399 -20.26 -18.40 -21.73
C SER A 399 -18.80 -18.04 -21.48
N ARG A 400 -18.38 -16.86 -21.93
CA ARG A 400 -17.03 -16.31 -21.77
C ARG A 400 -17.04 -15.40 -20.53
N PRO A 401 -16.40 -15.76 -19.41
CA PRO A 401 -16.18 -14.78 -18.35
C PRO A 401 -15.44 -13.57 -18.92
N PHE A 402 -15.77 -12.36 -18.48
CA PHE A 402 -15.19 -11.12 -19.03
C PHE A 402 -14.89 -10.22 -17.85
N PHE A 403 -13.73 -10.42 -17.23
CA PHE A 403 -13.34 -9.62 -16.07
C PHE A 403 -12.87 -8.24 -16.53
N PHE A 404 -13.28 -7.16 -15.84
CA PHE A 404 -12.85 -5.77 -16.10
C PHE A 404 -12.52 -5.09 -14.77
N PHE A 405 -11.45 -5.51 -14.11
CA PHE A 405 -11.09 -4.78 -12.90
C PHE A 405 -10.65 -3.38 -13.27
N TYR A 406 -11.08 -2.39 -12.49
CA TYR A 406 -10.63 -1.00 -12.59
C TYR A 406 -10.15 -0.65 -11.20
N ALA A 407 -8.92 -0.21 -11.08
CA ALA A 407 -8.48 0.23 -9.78
C ALA A 407 -9.32 1.42 -9.31
N ALA A 408 -10.13 1.18 -8.27
CA ALA A 408 -10.76 2.25 -7.52
C ALA A 408 -9.66 3.16 -6.94
N SER A 409 -9.94 4.44 -6.77
CA SER A 409 -9.11 5.25 -5.90
C SER A 409 -9.15 4.64 -4.50
N SER A 410 -8.04 4.05 -4.04
CA SER A 410 -7.85 3.68 -2.63
C SER A 410 -8.14 4.91 -1.75
N PRO A 411 -8.74 4.76 -0.56
CA PRO A 411 -8.75 5.83 0.44
C PRO A 411 -7.41 6.06 1.14
N SER A 412 -6.34 5.32 0.82
CA SER A 412 -5.05 5.42 1.53
C SER A 412 -3.81 5.27 0.63
N SER A 413 -2.79 6.10 0.92
CA SER A 413 -1.96 6.82 -0.05
C SER A 413 -0.43 6.63 0.04
N ARG A 414 0.18 5.77 -0.78
CA ARG A 414 1.63 5.49 -0.73
C ARG A 414 2.51 6.76 -0.79
N ALA A 415 3.43 6.95 0.16
CA ALA A 415 4.42 8.02 0.10
C ALA A 415 5.53 7.70 -0.93
N ARG A 416 5.81 8.62 -1.86
CA ARG A 416 6.87 8.49 -2.88
C ARG A 416 7.83 9.69 -2.77
N SER A 417 9.12 9.38 -2.64
CA SER A 417 10.20 10.36 -2.85
C SER A 417 10.46 10.46 -4.36
N LEU A 418 10.43 11.68 -4.89
CA LEU A 418 10.73 12.00 -6.30
C LEU A 418 12.10 12.70 -6.38
N GLY A 419 13.17 11.94 -6.16
CA GLY A 419 14.53 12.37 -6.45
C GLY A 419 14.88 12.14 -7.92
N GLY A 420 15.16 13.22 -8.66
CA GLY A 420 15.64 13.14 -10.04
C GLY A 420 17.12 12.75 -10.12
N SER A 421 17.42 11.84 -11.05
CA SER A 421 18.74 11.36 -11.53
C SER A 421 19.47 10.29 -10.70
N GLU A 422 19.37 9.04 -11.18
CA GLU A 422 20.29 7.93 -10.91
C GLU A 422 21.54 8.07 -11.81
N PRO A 423 22.73 7.61 -11.37
CA PRO A 423 23.13 6.28 -11.83
C PRO A 423 23.78 5.39 -10.77
N ALA A 424 23.39 4.12 -10.85
CA ALA A 424 23.98 2.88 -10.34
C ALA A 424 25.36 2.93 -9.65
N ALA A 425 25.43 2.37 -8.42
CA ALA A 425 26.65 1.74 -7.91
C ALA A 425 26.33 0.54 -6.99
N ARG A 426 26.72 -0.65 -7.46
CA ARG A 426 26.74 -1.94 -6.74
C ARG A 426 27.40 -1.81 -5.35
N SER A 427 26.75 -2.33 -4.30
CA SER A 427 27.41 -2.49 -3.01
C SER A 427 28.40 -3.66 -3.04
N ARG A 428 29.69 -3.37 -2.80
CA ARG A 428 30.67 -4.37 -2.34
C ARG A 428 30.87 -4.13 -0.83
N SER A 429 30.49 -5.12 -0.02
CA SER A 429 30.71 -5.09 1.42
C SER A 429 32.21 -5.06 1.74
N TRP A 430 32.66 -4.05 2.48
CA TRP A 430 33.94 -4.07 3.19
C TRP A 430 33.66 -4.11 4.69
N LYS A 431 33.95 -5.24 5.34
CA LYS A 431 34.04 -5.36 6.80
C LYS A 431 35.38 -4.79 7.24
N THR A 432 35.40 -3.62 7.89
CA THR A 432 36.56 -3.15 8.66
C THR A 432 36.32 -3.41 10.15
N ARG A 433 37.24 -4.21 10.71
CA ARG A 433 37.28 -4.68 12.10
C ARG A 433 38.06 -3.64 12.93
N ILE A 434 37.48 -3.11 13.99
CA ILE A 434 38.13 -2.17 14.93
C ILE A 434 39.06 -2.98 15.87
N PRO A 435 40.34 -2.61 16.07
CA PRO A 435 41.17 -3.19 17.11
C PRO A 435 41.07 -2.40 18.43
N GLN A 436 40.83 -3.10 19.55
CA GLN A 436 40.95 -2.55 20.90
C GLN A 436 42.44 -2.47 21.31
N PRO A 437 42.88 -1.43 22.05
CA PRO A 437 44.22 -1.40 22.63
C PRO A 437 44.28 -2.15 23.97
N ALA A 438 45.36 -2.91 24.16
CA ALA A 438 45.71 -3.63 25.38
C ALA A 438 46.76 -2.87 26.20
N ALA A 439 46.61 -2.92 27.54
CA ALA A 439 47.61 -2.76 28.63
C ALA A 439 46.89 -2.21 29.87
N PHE A 440 47.08 -2.61 31.13
CA PHE A 440 48.19 -3.33 31.78
C PHE A 440 47.69 -3.87 33.13
N ALA A 441 48.16 -5.04 33.55
CA ALA A 441 47.80 -5.70 34.81
C ALA A 441 48.66 -5.22 35.98
N LEU A 442 48.06 -5.04 37.16
CA LEU A 442 48.76 -5.03 38.45
C LEU A 442 47.98 -5.87 39.47
N SER A 443 48.65 -6.91 39.95
CA SER A 443 48.17 -7.92 40.90
C SER A 443 48.39 -7.49 42.36
N ARG A 444 47.47 -7.83 43.28
CA ARG A 444 47.68 -8.66 44.51
C ARG A 444 46.58 -8.46 45.57
N ARG A 445 45.73 -9.49 45.70
CA ARG A 445 45.26 -10.24 46.90
C ARG A 445 44.61 -9.53 48.14
N PRO A 446 43.79 -10.30 48.93
CA PRO A 446 42.64 -9.81 49.70
C PRO A 446 42.83 -9.83 51.24
N ARG A 447 41.93 -9.19 52.00
CA ARG A 447 41.55 -9.52 53.41
C ARG A 447 40.30 -8.73 53.86
N ILE A 448 39.17 -9.40 54.12
CA ILE A 448 38.59 -9.81 55.43
C ILE A 448 37.75 -8.73 56.16
N ALA A 449 36.44 -9.04 56.22
CA ALA A 449 35.41 -8.87 57.27
C ALA A 449 35.31 -7.62 58.16
N ALA A 450 34.10 -7.03 58.18
CA ALA A 450 33.31 -6.81 59.40
C ALA A 450 31.83 -6.55 59.05
N ARG A 451 30.92 -7.07 59.87
CA ARG A 451 29.44 -6.99 59.84
C ARG A 451 29.00 -6.11 61.06
N PRO A 452 27.70 -5.92 61.36
CA PRO A 452 26.85 -4.77 61.03
C PRO A 452 26.38 -3.92 62.25
N SER A 453 25.68 -2.80 61.99
CA SER A 453 24.63 -2.12 62.80
C SER A 453 24.24 -0.85 62.03
N ALA A 454 22.99 -0.38 61.92
CA ALA A 454 21.70 -0.70 62.52
C ALA A 454 20.60 -0.59 61.44
#